data_AF-A0A644XVP8-F1
#
_entry.id   AF-A0A644XVP8-F1
#
_cell.length_a   1.000
_cell.length_b   1.000
_cell.length_c   1.000
_cell.angle_alpha   90.00
_cell.angle_beta   90.00
_cell.angle_gamma   90.00
#
_symmetry.space_group_name_H-M   'P 1'
#
loop_
_entity.id
_entity.type
_entity.pdbx_description
1 polymer ?
#
loop_
_entity_poly.entity_id
_entity_poly.type
_entity_poly.pdbx_seq_one_letter_code
_entity_poly.pdbx_strand_id
1 'polypeptide(L)'
;MGLEGQGYAVSFNGSVIHDLASNEIVHNRPLPFRDLLEIDRLSHAIGVDYHIQSTAGIFTTNHEINVHTAFDSWLNKSRINVRKLEELHSTAINKVLFVSEPARLDQKIAEVPDHFRRKYNLMKSLDCFYEFLDKRANKGTALNVVADRLGILPEEVMAIGDNDNDVSMLAYAGVSVAMGNGSEKAKATADFVTKSNDEDGVAYALEKWAT
;
A
#
# COMPACT_ATOMS: atom_id res chain seq x y z
N MET A 1 4.28 10.35 -11.48
CA MET A 1 3.17 11.04 -10.81
C MET A 1 3.29 12.51 -11.15
N GLY A 2 2.25 13.15 -11.68
CA GLY A 2 2.27 14.56 -12.10
C GLY A 2 2.11 15.54 -10.93
N LEU A 3 2.81 15.27 -9.82
CA LEU A 3 2.81 16.13 -8.65
C LEU A 3 4.13 16.90 -8.64
N GLU A 4 4.24 17.89 -9.51
CA GLU A 4 5.24 18.96 -9.36
C GLU A 4 4.67 19.93 -8.32
N GLY A 5 5.31 20.09 -7.17
CA GLY A 5 4.82 20.96 -6.11
C GLY A 5 5.46 20.75 -4.74
N GLN A 6 5.06 21.58 -3.77
CA GLN A 6 5.39 21.40 -2.35
C GLN A 6 4.49 20.31 -1.76
N GLY A 7 5.07 19.37 -1.01
CA GLY A 7 4.31 18.34 -0.30
C GLY A 7 5.03 16.99 -0.21
N TYR A 8 4.31 15.99 0.31
CA TYR A 8 4.82 14.63 0.47
C TYR A 8 3.95 13.63 -0.27
N ALA A 9 4.57 12.62 -0.88
CA ALA A 9 3.87 11.47 -1.43
C ALA A 9 4.11 10.23 -0.55
N VAL A 10 3.02 9.65 -0.06
CA VAL A 10 3.03 8.41 0.70
C VAL A 10 2.73 7.25 -0.23
N SER A 11 3.63 6.28 -0.35
CA SER A 11 3.48 5.11 -1.22
C SER A 11 3.61 3.80 -0.44
N PHE A 12 3.28 2.68 -1.10
CA PHE A 12 3.37 1.32 -0.54
C PHE A 12 2.70 1.21 0.85
N ASN A 13 1.43 1.64 0.93
CA ASN A 13 0.61 1.69 2.15
C ASN A 13 1.29 2.34 3.36
N GLY A 14 2.11 3.37 3.15
CA GLY A 14 2.77 4.10 4.23
C GLY A 14 4.17 3.62 4.57
N SER A 15 4.72 2.64 3.85
CA SER A 15 6.11 2.22 4.08
C SER A 15 7.14 3.19 3.49
N VAL A 16 6.76 4.05 2.54
CA VAL A 16 7.66 5.05 1.94
C VAL A 16 7.00 6.42 1.90
N ILE A 17 7.77 7.44 2.24
CA ILE A 17 7.39 8.85 2.10
C ILE A 17 8.46 9.54 1.27
N HIS A 18 8.04 10.14 0.17
CA HIS A 18 8.85 11.01 -0.68
C HIS A 18 8.52 12.47 -0.38
N ASP A 19 9.53 13.30 -0.25
CA ASP A 19 9.39 14.75 -0.34
C ASP A 19 9.42 15.13 -1.83
N LEU A 20 8.35 15.79 -2.29
CA LEU A 20 8.18 16.16 -3.69
C LEU A 20 9.07 17.35 -4.11
N ALA A 21 9.48 18.19 -3.15
CA ALA A 21 10.32 19.34 -3.44
C ALA A 21 11.79 18.94 -3.64
N SER A 22 12.31 18.08 -2.76
CA SER A 22 13.69 17.57 -2.84
C SER A 22 13.84 16.32 -3.71
N ASN A 23 12.72 15.63 -4.00
CA ASN A 23 12.69 14.30 -4.62
C ASN A 23 13.44 13.22 -3.80
N GLU A 24 13.57 13.43 -2.48
CA GLU A 24 14.22 12.50 -1.56
C GLU A 24 13.22 11.59 -0.84
N ILE A 25 13.67 10.39 -0.48
CA ILE A 25 12.93 9.49 0.41
C ILE A 25 13.22 9.89 1.85
N VAL A 26 12.23 10.46 2.53
CA VAL A 26 12.35 10.96 3.91
C VAL A 26 11.90 9.95 4.96
N HIS A 27 11.24 8.87 4.53
CA HIS A 27 10.90 7.70 5.33
C HIS A 27 10.89 6.46 4.45
N ASN A 28 11.50 5.37 4.90
CA ASN A 28 11.46 4.07 4.21
C ASN A 28 11.49 2.94 5.23
N ARG A 29 10.55 2.00 5.12
CA ARG A 29 10.44 0.83 6.00
C ARG A 29 10.32 -0.45 5.17
N PRO A 30 11.40 -0.88 4.49
CA PRO A 30 11.39 -2.11 3.72
C PRO A 30 11.41 -3.33 4.67
N LEU A 31 10.84 -4.43 4.20
CA LEU A 31 11.05 -5.74 4.80
C LEU A 31 12.53 -6.13 4.70
N PRO A 32 13.12 -6.70 5.76
CA PRO A 32 14.48 -7.23 5.69
C PRO A 32 14.52 -8.44 4.74
N PHE A 33 15.66 -8.67 4.09
CA PHE A 33 15.83 -9.78 3.14
C PHE A 33 15.45 -11.15 3.72
N ARG A 34 15.70 -11.39 5.02
CA ARG A 34 15.28 -12.62 5.72
C ARG A 34 13.77 -12.87 5.70
N ASP A 35 12.97 -11.80 5.67
CA ASP A 35 11.52 -11.89 5.60
C ASP A 35 11.09 -12.26 4.17
N LEU A 36 11.79 -11.74 3.14
CA LEU A 36 11.59 -12.22 1.77
C LEU A 36 11.90 -13.71 1.64
N LEU A 37 12.98 -14.23 2.25
CA LEU A 37 13.27 -15.68 2.25
C LEU A 37 12.15 -16.50 2.91
N GLU A 38 11.51 -15.96 3.95
CA GLU A 38 10.39 -16.62 4.61
C GLU A 38 9.12 -16.60 3.75
N ILE A 39 8.81 -15.46 3.14
CA ILE A 39 7.66 -15.29 2.26
C ILE A 39 7.83 -16.14 0.99
N ASP A 40 9.03 -16.22 0.42
CA ASP A 40 9.37 -17.08 -0.71
C ASP A 40 9.07 -18.55 -0.40
N ARG A 41 9.53 -19.06 0.76
CA ARG A 41 9.22 -20.44 1.20
C ARG A 41 7.73 -20.66 1.37
N LEU A 42 7.00 -19.70 1.93
CA LEU A 42 5.54 -19.79 2.06
C LEU A 42 4.88 -19.85 0.68
N SER A 43 5.31 -19.01 -0.27
CA SER A 43 4.79 -18.96 -1.64
C SER A 43 4.88 -20.32 -2.32
N HIS A 44 6.05 -20.97 -2.23
CA HIS A 44 6.26 -22.32 -2.75
C HIS A 44 5.41 -23.37 -2.02
N ALA A 45 5.30 -23.27 -0.69
CA ALA A 45 4.54 -24.24 0.11
C ALA A 45 3.04 -24.23 -0.23
N ILE A 46 2.45 -23.05 -0.47
CA ILE A 46 1.02 -22.92 -0.79
C ILE A 46 0.74 -22.90 -2.30
N GLY A 47 1.77 -22.78 -3.15
CA GLY A 47 1.66 -22.84 -4.61
C GLY A 47 1.03 -21.59 -5.23
N VAL A 48 1.51 -20.42 -4.81
CA VAL A 48 1.14 -19.11 -5.37
C VAL A 48 2.39 -18.38 -5.84
N ASP A 49 2.28 -17.62 -6.93
CA ASP A 49 3.39 -16.78 -7.40
C ASP A 49 3.47 -15.52 -6.56
N TYR A 50 4.65 -14.88 -6.57
CA TYR A 50 4.81 -13.56 -5.98
C TYR A 50 5.68 -12.64 -6.84
N HIS A 51 5.52 -11.34 -6.59
CA HIS A 51 6.49 -10.34 -6.99
C HIS A 51 6.75 -9.36 -5.83
N ILE A 52 7.84 -8.62 -5.94
CA ILE A 52 8.27 -7.61 -4.98
C ILE A 52 8.06 -6.25 -5.63
N GLN A 53 7.46 -5.32 -4.91
CA GLN A 53 7.49 -3.92 -5.24
C GLN A 53 8.56 -3.22 -4.40
N SER A 54 9.37 -2.41 -5.08
CA SER A 54 10.45 -1.60 -4.52
C SER A 54 10.37 -0.20 -5.10
N THR A 55 10.99 0.78 -4.44
CA THR A 55 11.23 2.10 -5.04
C THR A 55 12.05 2.03 -6.34
N ALA A 56 12.79 0.93 -6.57
CA ALA A 56 13.53 0.67 -7.81
C ALA A 56 12.72 -0.04 -8.92
N GLY A 57 11.44 -0.39 -8.67
CA GLY A 57 10.57 -1.08 -9.62
C GLY A 57 10.05 -2.43 -9.10
N ILE A 58 9.53 -3.25 -10.01
CA ILE A 58 9.00 -4.57 -9.69
C ILE A 58 10.10 -5.62 -9.90
N PHE A 59 10.22 -6.57 -8.98
CA PHE A 59 11.14 -7.70 -9.05
C PHE A 59 10.38 -9.01 -8.90
N THR A 60 10.83 -10.07 -9.57
CA THR A 60 10.30 -11.42 -9.36
C THR A 60 11.41 -12.44 -9.56
N THR A 61 11.28 -13.58 -8.88
CA THR A 61 12.13 -14.76 -9.07
C THR A 61 11.56 -15.74 -10.09
N ASN A 62 10.31 -15.52 -10.54
CA ASN A 62 9.64 -16.36 -11.51
C ASN A 62 10.10 -16.03 -12.94
N HIS A 63 10.50 -17.05 -13.69
CA HIS A 63 10.83 -16.92 -15.11
C HIS A 63 9.58 -16.91 -16.00
N GLU A 64 8.55 -17.65 -15.60
CA GLU A 64 7.22 -17.57 -16.20
C GLU A 64 6.45 -16.44 -15.50
N ILE A 65 6.27 -15.34 -16.20
CA ILE A 65 5.67 -14.14 -15.60
C ILE A 65 4.16 -14.33 -15.48
N ASN A 66 3.68 -14.36 -14.24
CA ASN A 66 2.26 -14.37 -13.93
C ASN A 66 1.56 -13.16 -14.56
N VAL A 67 0.40 -13.38 -15.19
CA VAL A 67 -0.39 -12.32 -15.86
C VAL A 67 -0.73 -11.17 -14.92
N HIS A 68 -0.92 -11.43 -13.62
CA HIS A 68 -1.22 -10.39 -12.64
C HIS A 68 0.04 -9.59 -12.24
N THR A 69 1.24 -10.16 -12.37
CA THR A 69 2.49 -9.39 -12.26
C THR A 69 2.66 -8.46 -13.47
N ALA A 70 2.31 -8.93 -14.67
CA ALA A 70 2.30 -8.09 -15.87
C ALA A 70 1.23 -6.97 -15.77
N PHE A 71 0.07 -7.27 -15.21
CA PHE A 71 -0.96 -6.29 -14.90
C PHE A 71 -0.47 -5.23 -13.91
N ASP A 72 0.19 -5.63 -12.82
CA ASP A 72 0.77 -4.69 -11.84
C ASP A 72 1.84 -3.79 -12.47
N SER A 73 2.68 -4.36 -13.34
CA SER A 73 3.68 -3.63 -14.13
C SER A 73 3.04 -2.57 -15.03
N TRP A 74 1.94 -2.91 -15.72
CA TRP A 74 1.19 -1.97 -16.54
C TRP A 74 0.56 -0.86 -15.68
N LEU A 75 -0.08 -1.22 -14.58
CA LEU A 75 -0.75 -0.29 -13.66
C LEU A 75 0.23 0.73 -13.08
N ASN A 76 1.39 0.27 -12.62
CA ASN A 76 2.42 1.11 -11.99
C ASN A 76 3.44 1.68 -12.98
N LYS A 77 3.28 1.43 -14.29
CA LYS A 77 4.24 1.83 -15.35
C LYS A 77 5.69 1.45 -15.00
N SER A 78 5.87 0.28 -14.39
CA SER A 78 7.12 -0.15 -13.79
C SER A 78 7.69 -1.35 -14.54
N ARG A 79 9.01 -1.41 -14.73
CA ARG A 79 9.67 -2.56 -15.34
C ARG A 79 9.62 -3.78 -14.41
N ILE A 80 9.50 -4.96 -15.00
CA ILE A 80 9.66 -6.24 -14.30
C ILE A 80 11.13 -6.66 -14.39
N ASN A 81 11.79 -6.80 -13.25
CA ASN A 81 13.16 -7.25 -13.13
C ASN A 81 13.18 -8.69 -12.65
N VAL A 82 13.43 -9.63 -13.55
CA VAL A 82 13.65 -11.03 -13.18
C VAL A 82 15.04 -11.16 -12.58
N ARG A 83 15.13 -11.66 -11.34
CA ARG A 83 16.38 -11.83 -10.58
C ARG A 83 16.35 -13.14 -9.82
N LYS A 84 17.53 -13.68 -9.52
CA LYS A 84 17.63 -14.76 -8.55
C LYS A 84 17.38 -14.22 -7.15
N LEU A 85 16.90 -15.08 -6.25
CA LEU A 85 16.56 -14.67 -4.89
C LEU A 85 17.77 -14.06 -4.17
N GLU A 86 18.97 -14.65 -4.32
CA GLU A 86 20.21 -14.18 -3.71
C GLU A 86 20.66 -12.79 -4.22
N GLU A 87 20.22 -12.36 -5.40
CA GLU A 87 20.56 -11.05 -5.97
C GLU A 87 19.75 -9.90 -5.36
N LEU A 88 18.72 -10.21 -4.56
CA LEU A 88 17.78 -9.23 -4.00
C LEU A 88 18.15 -8.76 -2.58
N HIS A 89 19.29 -9.20 -2.03
CA HIS A 89 19.72 -8.86 -0.67
C HIS A 89 19.94 -7.36 -0.43
N SER A 90 20.26 -6.60 -1.49
CA SER A 90 20.44 -5.14 -1.44
C SER A 90 19.20 -4.36 -1.91
N THR A 91 18.12 -5.04 -2.31
CA THR A 91 16.90 -4.39 -2.80
C THR A 91 16.04 -3.95 -1.62
N ALA A 92 15.52 -2.73 -1.67
CA ALA A 92 14.51 -2.27 -0.71
C ALA A 92 13.18 -2.99 -0.97
N ILE A 93 12.89 -4.03 -0.20
CA ILE A 93 11.66 -4.83 -0.33
C ILE A 93 10.51 -4.09 0.36
N ASN A 94 9.90 -3.12 -0.33
CA ASN A 94 8.86 -2.29 0.27
C ASN A 94 7.55 -3.06 0.47
N LYS A 95 7.31 -4.04 -0.40
CA LYS A 95 6.09 -4.83 -0.39
C LYS A 95 6.30 -6.12 -1.18
N VAL A 96 5.74 -7.23 -0.71
CA VAL A 96 5.68 -8.49 -1.46
C VAL A 96 4.22 -8.80 -1.73
N LEU A 97 3.89 -9.19 -2.97
CA LEU A 97 2.53 -9.47 -3.38
C LEU A 97 2.45 -10.93 -3.81
N PHE A 98 1.61 -11.72 -3.14
CA PHE A 98 1.12 -12.96 -3.71
C PHE A 98 0.09 -12.62 -4.78
N VAL A 99 0.26 -13.25 -5.94
CA VAL A 99 -0.50 -12.95 -7.15
C VAL A 99 -1.07 -14.22 -7.77
N SER A 100 -2.36 -14.19 -8.08
CA SER A 100 -3.08 -15.29 -8.72
C SER A 100 -4.46 -14.82 -9.14
N GLU A 101 -5.13 -15.61 -9.97
CA GLU A 101 -6.55 -15.44 -10.27
C GLU A 101 -7.37 -15.39 -8.97
N PRO A 102 -8.41 -14.54 -8.88
CA PRO A 102 -9.08 -14.21 -7.62
C PRO A 102 -9.51 -15.41 -6.77
N ALA A 103 -10.27 -16.33 -7.36
CA ALA A 103 -10.79 -17.49 -6.65
C ALA A 103 -9.67 -18.41 -6.13
N ARG A 104 -8.59 -18.55 -6.91
CA ARG A 104 -7.41 -19.34 -6.50
C ARG A 104 -6.63 -18.59 -5.42
N LEU A 105 -6.49 -17.27 -5.52
CA LEU A 105 -5.82 -16.49 -4.50
C LEU A 105 -6.55 -16.62 -3.16
N ASP A 106 -7.88 -16.45 -3.14
CA ASP A 106 -8.70 -16.57 -1.92
C ASP A 106 -8.56 -17.94 -1.26
N GLN A 107 -8.53 -19.02 -2.07
CA GLN A 107 -8.26 -20.36 -1.57
C GLN A 107 -6.86 -20.45 -0.94
N LYS A 108 -5.82 -19.94 -1.61
CA LYS A 108 -4.44 -20.06 -1.17
C LYS A 108 -4.10 -19.21 0.04
N ILE A 109 -4.64 -18.00 0.14
CA ILE A 109 -4.37 -17.12 1.29
C ILE A 109 -5.02 -17.61 2.58
N ALA A 110 -6.04 -18.48 2.50
CA ALA A 110 -6.58 -19.18 3.66
C ALA A 110 -5.56 -20.14 4.29
N GLU A 111 -4.60 -20.64 3.51
CA GLU A 111 -3.50 -21.51 3.98
C GLU A 111 -2.35 -20.72 4.65
N VAL A 112 -2.36 -19.38 4.60
CA VAL A 112 -1.32 -18.53 5.23
C VAL A 112 -1.38 -18.72 6.76
N PRO A 113 -0.28 -19.13 7.41
CA PRO A 113 -0.27 -19.35 8.85
C PRO A 113 -0.49 -18.07 9.66
N ASP A 114 -1.18 -18.17 10.80
CA ASP A 114 -1.54 -17.00 11.62
C ASP A 114 -0.36 -16.19 12.15
N HIS A 115 0.82 -16.80 12.29
CA HIS A 115 2.01 -16.05 12.70
C HIS A 115 2.43 -15.02 11.65
N PHE A 116 2.13 -15.22 10.35
CA PHE A 116 2.33 -14.19 9.32
C PHE A 116 1.37 -13.01 9.54
N ARG A 117 0.09 -13.26 9.87
CA ARG A 117 -0.88 -12.19 10.20
C ARG A 117 -0.44 -11.36 11.41
N ARG A 118 0.24 -11.98 12.37
CA ARG A 118 0.84 -11.28 13.52
C ARG A 118 2.11 -10.51 13.15
N LYS A 119 2.98 -11.10 12.32
CA LYS A 119 4.29 -10.54 11.96
C LYS A 119 4.23 -9.43 10.91
N TYR A 120 3.28 -9.47 9.99
CA TYR A 120 3.18 -8.56 8.85
C TYR A 120 1.87 -7.76 8.90
N ASN A 121 1.86 -6.63 8.20
CA ASN A 121 0.60 -6.01 7.81
C ASN A 121 0.14 -6.70 6.53
N LEU A 122 -0.89 -7.54 6.65
CA LEU A 122 -1.43 -8.33 5.54
C LEU A 122 -2.77 -7.77 5.11
N MET A 123 -2.94 -7.57 3.81
CA MET A 123 -4.20 -7.11 3.24
C MET A 123 -4.39 -7.60 1.82
N LYS A 124 -5.65 -7.72 1.41
CA LYS A 124 -6.02 -7.93 0.01
C LYS A 124 -6.39 -6.55 -0.57
N SER A 125 -5.66 -6.08 -1.58
CA SER A 125 -5.86 -4.72 -2.13
C SER A 125 -6.68 -4.71 -3.42
N LEU A 126 -6.46 -5.72 -4.26
CA LEU A 126 -7.26 -6.08 -5.41
C LEU A 126 -7.58 -7.56 -5.32
N ASP A 127 -8.57 -8.00 -6.09
CA ASP A 127 -9.02 -9.40 -6.07
C ASP A 127 -7.92 -10.41 -6.38
N CYS A 128 -6.88 -9.99 -7.11
CA CYS A 128 -5.73 -10.79 -7.51
C CYS A 128 -4.44 -10.51 -6.72
N PHE A 129 -4.47 -9.66 -5.68
CA PHE A 129 -3.27 -9.27 -4.90
C PHE A 129 -3.46 -9.44 -3.39
N TYR A 130 -2.54 -10.19 -2.77
CA TYR A 130 -2.41 -10.31 -1.32
C TYR A 130 -1.04 -9.84 -0.85
N GLU A 131 -1.01 -8.84 0.01
CA GLU A 131 0.15 -8.00 0.23
C GLU A 131 0.79 -8.27 1.59
N PHE A 132 2.12 -8.34 1.59
CA PHE A 132 2.97 -8.40 2.77
C PHE A 132 3.74 -7.10 2.89
N LEU A 133 3.51 -6.39 3.99
CA LEU A 133 4.27 -5.19 4.37
C LEU A 133 4.80 -5.31 5.80
N ASP A 134 5.76 -4.45 6.16
CA ASP A 134 6.19 -4.31 7.56
C ASP A 134 4.96 -4.06 8.45
N LYS A 135 4.89 -4.70 9.63
CA LYS A 135 3.74 -4.61 10.54
C LYS A 135 3.34 -3.18 10.89
N ARG A 136 4.31 -2.27 10.89
CA ARG A 136 4.16 -0.87 11.28
C ARG A 136 3.81 0.03 10.10
N ALA A 137 3.85 -0.47 8.86
CA ALA A 137 3.49 0.30 7.69
C ALA A 137 1.97 0.38 7.55
N ASN A 138 1.39 1.55 7.80
CA ASN A 138 0.02 1.89 7.43
C ASN A 138 -0.10 3.40 7.13
N LYS A 139 -1.15 3.80 6.40
CA LYS A 139 -1.33 5.19 5.95
C LYS A 139 -1.43 6.19 7.12
N GLY A 140 -2.06 5.83 8.24
CA GLY A 140 -2.14 6.69 9.43
C GLY A 140 -0.79 6.99 10.06
N THR A 141 0.05 5.97 10.27
CA THR A 141 1.42 6.17 10.79
C THR A 141 2.28 7.00 9.85
N ALA A 142 2.09 6.85 8.53
CA ALA A 142 2.79 7.67 7.55
C ALA A 142 2.31 9.13 7.57
N LEU A 143 1.01 9.34 7.74
CA LEU A 143 0.42 10.67 7.85
C LEU A 143 0.90 11.39 9.12
N ASN A 144 1.06 10.67 10.24
CA ASN A 144 1.71 11.20 11.44
C ASN A 144 3.15 11.68 11.15
N VAL A 145 3.96 10.88 10.46
CA VAL A 145 5.33 11.27 10.10
C VAL A 145 5.34 12.51 9.20
N VAL A 146 4.37 12.64 8.27
CA VAL A 146 4.23 13.83 7.43
C VAL A 146 3.82 15.06 8.26
N ALA A 147 2.82 14.92 9.13
CA ALA A 147 2.34 16.00 9.99
C ALA A 147 3.43 16.53 10.93
N ASP A 148 4.17 15.62 11.59
CA ASP A 148 5.31 15.96 12.45
C ASP A 148 6.38 16.78 11.70
N ARG A 149 6.65 16.43 10.43
CA ARG A 149 7.62 17.15 9.59
C ARG A 149 7.13 18.52 9.14
N LEU A 150 5.82 18.69 8.99
CA LEU A 150 5.20 19.97 8.65
C LEU A 150 4.97 20.85 9.89
N GLY A 151 5.07 20.28 11.10
CA GLY A 151 4.78 20.98 12.34
C GLY A 151 3.29 21.28 12.53
N ILE A 152 2.42 20.46 11.93
CA ILE A 152 0.96 20.57 12.05
C ILE A 152 0.42 19.47 12.96
N LEU A 153 -0.69 19.77 13.64
CA LEU A 153 -1.37 18.85 14.52
C LEU A 153 -2.33 17.94 13.74
N PRO A 154 -2.69 16.75 14.26
CA PRO A 154 -3.70 15.88 13.63
C PRO A 154 -5.03 16.61 13.36
N GLU A 155 -5.42 17.53 14.24
CA GLU A 155 -6.64 18.35 14.12
C GLU A 155 -6.64 19.25 12.87
N GLU A 156 -5.46 19.57 12.34
CA GLU A 156 -5.26 20.38 11.13
C GLU A 156 -5.19 19.51 9.85
N VAL A 157 -5.33 18.19 9.99
CA VAL A 157 -5.25 17.24 8.89
C VAL A 157 -6.64 16.80 8.46
N MET A 158 -6.89 16.89 7.15
CA MET A 158 -8.03 16.28 6.49
C MET A 158 -7.58 15.00 5.75
N ALA A 159 -8.24 13.87 5.99
CA ALA A 159 -8.02 12.63 5.23
C ALA A 159 -9.29 12.22 4.48
N ILE A 160 -9.12 11.85 3.20
CA ILE A 160 -10.19 11.35 2.34
C ILE A 160 -9.79 9.95 1.84
N GLY A 161 -10.63 8.94 2.04
CA GLY A 161 -10.32 7.56 1.68
C GLY A 161 -11.55 6.71 1.39
N ASP A 162 -11.34 5.51 0.86
CA ASP A 162 -12.42 4.64 0.42
C ASP A 162 -12.20 3.17 0.77
N ASN A 163 -10.96 2.74 1.03
CA ASN A 163 -10.64 1.33 1.20
C ASN A 163 -10.27 0.98 2.66
N ASP A 164 -10.19 -0.31 2.97
CA ASP A 164 -9.83 -0.82 4.31
C ASP A 164 -8.42 -0.33 4.73
N ASN A 165 -7.51 -0.09 3.77
CA ASN A 165 -6.17 0.45 4.07
C ASN A 165 -6.19 1.95 4.43
N ASP A 166 -7.29 2.66 4.19
CA ASP A 166 -7.48 4.07 4.54
C ASP A 166 -8.00 4.27 5.97
N VAL A 167 -8.58 3.25 6.58
CA VAL A 167 -9.15 3.31 7.94
C VAL A 167 -8.15 3.92 8.94
N SER A 168 -6.88 3.54 8.84
CA SER A 168 -5.82 4.07 9.72
C SER A 168 -5.56 5.57 9.57
N MET A 169 -5.66 6.13 8.35
CA MET A 169 -5.48 7.57 8.14
C MET A 169 -6.76 8.35 8.44
N LEU A 170 -7.92 7.77 8.18
CA LEU A 170 -9.22 8.35 8.57
C LEU A 170 -9.31 8.49 10.09
N ALA A 171 -8.92 7.46 10.84
CA ALA A 171 -8.90 7.52 12.30
C ALA A 171 -7.83 8.47 12.89
N TYR A 172 -6.83 8.86 12.10
CA TYR A 172 -5.75 9.77 12.52
C TYR A 172 -6.13 11.24 12.33
N ALA A 173 -6.78 11.57 11.23
CA ALA A 173 -7.06 12.94 10.83
C ALA A 173 -8.16 13.59 11.68
N GLY A 174 -8.01 14.89 11.96
CA GLY A 174 -9.01 15.69 12.66
C GLY A 174 -10.30 15.91 11.87
N VAL A 175 -10.21 15.84 10.54
CA VAL A 175 -11.36 15.77 9.64
C VAL A 175 -11.21 14.55 8.75
N SER A 176 -12.12 13.59 8.89
CA SER A 176 -12.07 12.33 8.15
C SER A 176 -13.28 12.17 7.23
N VAL A 177 -13.04 11.84 5.96
CA VAL A 177 -14.07 11.70 4.94
C VAL A 177 -13.95 10.37 4.21
N ALA A 178 -15.02 9.58 4.22
CA ALA A 178 -15.12 8.38 3.41
C ALA A 178 -15.83 8.67 2.08
N MET A 179 -15.34 8.10 0.98
CA MET A 179 -16.03 8.18 -0.32
C MET A 179 -17.35 7.39 -0.31
N GLY A 180 -18.33 7.81 -1.12
CA GLY A 180 -19.63 7.14 -1.22
C GLY A 180 -19.54 5.69 -1.72
N ASN A 181 -18.58 5.41 -2.60
CA ASN A 181 -18.23 4.07 -3.07
C ASN A 181 -17.27 3.30 -2.13
N GLY A 182 -16.92 3.88 -0.98
CA GLY A 182 -15.98 3.28 -0.03
C GLY A 182 -16.56 2.09 0.74
N SER A 183 -15.65 1.32 1.33
CA SER A 183 -15.94 0.21 2.23
C SER A 183 -16.76 0.66 3.45
N GLU A 184 -17.54 -0.28 4.00
CA GLU A 184 -18.33 -0.04 5.21
C GLU A 184 -17.43 0.34 6.40
N LYS A 185 -16.21 -0.21 6.49
CA LYS A 185 -15.27 0.16 7.56
C LYS A 185 -14.77 1.59 7.41
N ALA A 186 -14.44 2.02 6.19
CA ALA A 186 -14.04 3.42 5.94
C ALA A 186 -15.18 4.37 6.30
N LYS A 187 -16.40 4.09 5.83
CA LYS A 187 -17.60 4.89 6.13
C LYS A 187 -17.92 4.96 7.63
N ALA A 188 -17.78 3.85 8.35
CA ALA A 188 -18.00 3.80 9.79
C ALA A 188 -16.92 4.51 10.61
N THR A 189 -15.73 4.72 10.04
CA THR A 189 -14.61 5.41 10.70
C THR A 189 -14.65 6.91 10.48
N ALA A 190 -15.17 7.36 9.32
CA ALA A 190 -15.13 8.75 8.92
C ALA A 190 -16.22 9.62 9.57
N ASP A 191 -15.92 10.90 9.78
CA ASP A 191 -16.86 11.92 10.27
C ASP A 191 -17.96 12.23 9.24
N PHE A 192 -17.64 12.06 7.96
CA PHE A 192 -18.57 12.35 6.87
C PHE A 192 -18.38 11.36 5.71
N VAL A 193 -19.49 10.99 5.07
CA VAL A 193 -19.48 10.24 3.81
C VAL A 193 -19.77 11.21 2.66
N THR A 194 -18.81 11.39 1.75
CA THR A 194 -18.94 12.22 0.55
C THR A 194 -19.57 11.43 -0.60
N LYS A 195 -19.71 12.05 -1.78
CA LYS A 195 -20.17 11.39 -3.02
C LYS A 195 -19.20 10.28 -3.46
N SER A 196 -19.57 9.51 -4.48
CA SER A 196 -18.63 8.55 -5.08
C SER A 196 -17.47 9.24 -5.81
N ASN A 197 -16.42 8.48 -6.13
CA ASN A 197 -15.32 8.95 -6.96
C ASN A 197 -15.78 9.39 -8.37
N ASP A 198 -16.84 8.77 -8.91
CA ASP A 198 -17.41 9.12 -10.23
C ASP A 198 -18.27 10.41 -10.20
N GLU A 199 -18.54 10.93 -9.00
CA GLU A 199 -19.38 12.10 -8.76
C GLU A 199 -18.60 13.25 -8.09
N ASP A 200 -17.29 13.30 -8.33
CA ASP A 200 -16.38 14.31 -7.80
C ASP A 200 -16.38 14.40 -6.26
N GLY A 201 -16.49 13.26 -5.57
CA GLY A 201 -16.58 13.21 -4.10
C GLY A 201 -15.44 13.89 -3.36
N VAL A 202 -14.22 13.90 -3.92
CA VAL A 202 -13.08 14.64 -3.35
C VAL A 202 -13.33 16.15 -3.43
N ALA A 203 -13.72 16.68 -4.59
CA ALA A 203 -13.99 18.11 -4.77
C ALA A 203 -15.12 18.57 -3.86
N TYR A 204 -16.22 17.81 -3.80
CA TYR A 204 -17.35 18.10 -2.92
C TYR A 204 -16.94 18.15 -1.44
N ALA A 205 -16.05 17.25 -1.01
CA ALA A 205 -15.55 17.25 0.36
C ALA A 205 -14.69 18.50 0.66
N LEU A 206 -13.79 18.87 -0.25
CA LEU A 206 -12.92 20.04 -0.09
C LEU A 206 -13.72 21.34 -0.05
N GLU A 207 -14.69 21.51 -0.95
CA GLU A 207 -15.57 22.70 -0.97
C GLU A 207 -16.33 22.89 0.35
N LYS A 208 -16.65 21.79 1.05
CA LYS A 208 -17.40 21.81 2.30
C LYS A 208 -16.54 22.13 3.53
N TRP A 209 -15.26 21.75 3.53
CA TRP A 209 -14.43 21.72 4.74
C TRP A 209 -13.12 22.52 4.66
N ALA A 210 -12.63 22.84 3.46
CA ALA A 210 -11.33 23.45 3.25
C ALA A 210 -11.42 24.87 2.63
N THR A 211 -12.51 25.60 2.90
CA THR A 211 -12.72 27.00 2.48
C THR A 211 -12.48 28.01 3.60
#